data_AF-A0A7X8LLN1-F1
#
_entry.id   AF-A0A7X8LLN1-F1
#
_cell.length_a   1.000
_cell.length_b   1.000
_cell.length_c   1.000
_cell.angle_alpha   90.00
_cell.angle_beta   90.00
_cell.angle_gamma   90.00
#
_symmetry.space_group_name_H-M   'P 1'
#
loop_
_entity.id
_entity.type
_entity.pdbx_description
1 polymer ?
#
loop_
_entity_poly.entity_id
_entity_poly.type
_entity_poly.pdbx_seq_one_letter_code
_entity_poly.pdbx_strand_id
1 'polypeptide(L)'
;MNPRLAPFLRVGGLAVLVLMLLYLPTREFLKVTFMLGIPLVFALAFMKKSSKYSLSWFFALLLALMALGGYLYMLSGLPQRIAVHQIEMDANILMTEGRFDEAREKFSQLEPYLSPENLNVKYSQVDKEKEAALKVEEARELMEAGKKDQARQLLESVPSDSMAQREAARLLKNLRE
;
A
#
# COMPACT_ATOMS: atom_id res chain seq x y z
N MET A 1 -23.78 -35.85 -12.36
CA MET A 1 -23.51 -34.51 -11.79
C MET A 1 -24.67 -33.60 -12.17
N ASN A 2 -25.40 -33.04 -11.20
CA ASN A 2 -26.69 -32.40 -11.46
C ASN A 2 -26.51 -31.08 -12.24
N PRO A 3 -27.06 -30.91 -13.47
CA PRO A 3 -26.75 -29.78 -14.35
C PRO A 3 -27.29 -28.42 -13.83
N ARG A 4 -28.21 -28.44 -12.86
CA ARG A 4 -28.75 -27.23 -12.21
C ARG A 4 -27.87 -26.66 -11.10
N LEU A 5 -26.92 -27.45 -10.56
CA LEU A 5 -25.97 -26.99 -9.53
C LEU A 5 -24.71 -26.36 -10.13
N ALA A 6 -24.38 -26.66 -11.39
CA ALA A 6 -23.22 -26.12 -12.09
C ALA A 6 -23.16 -24.58 -12.18
N PRO A 7 -24.25 -23.84 -12.47
CA PRO A 7 -24.20 -22.38 -12.48
C PRO A 7 -24.02 -21.77 -11.07
N PHE A 8 -24.67 -22.31 -10.04
CA PHE A 8 -24.50 -21.83 -8.66
C PHE A 8 -23.10 -22.14 -8.09
N LEU A 9 -22.52 -23.30 -8.43
CA LEU A 9 -21.12 -23.62 -8.10
C LEU A 9 -20.13 -22.70 -8.83
N ARG A 10 -20.41 -22.31 -10.08
CA ARG A 10 -19.59 -21.35 -10.82
C ARG A 10 -19.68 -19.94 -10.24
N VAL A 11 -20.88 -19.48 -9.91
CA VAL A 11 -21.10 -18.15 -9.31
C VAL A 11 -20.56 -18.11 -7.88
N GLY A 12 -20.79 -19.15 -7.08
CA GLY A 12 -20.22 -19.29 -5.74
C GLY A 12 -18.69 -19.39 -5.76
N GLY A 13 -18.13 -20.16 -6.69
CA GLY A 13 -16.68 -20.23 -6.89
C GLY A 13 -16.08 -18.90 -7.34
N LEU A 14 -16.76 -18.17 -8.25
CA LEU A 14 -16.36 -16.83 -8.64
C LEU A 14 -16.42 -15.86 -7.46
N ALA A 15 -17.46 -15.92 -6.63
CA ALA A 15 -17.60 -15.08 -5.46
C ALA A 15 -16.51 -15.35 -4.42
N VAL A 16 -16.18 -16.63 -4.16
CA VAL A 16 -15.07 -17.02 -3.28
C VAL A 16 -13.74 -16.53 -3.84
N LEU A 17 -13.52 -16.63 -5.16
CA LEU A 17 -12.31 -16.14 -5.81
C LEU A 17 -12.20 -14.61 -5.70
N VAL A 18 -13.31 -13.88 -5.89
CA VAL A 18 -13.36 -12.43 -5.68
C VAL A 18 -13.10 -12.08 -4.21
N LEU A 19 -13.69 -12.80 -3.26
CA LEU A 19 -13.43 -12.59 -1.83
C LEU A 19 -11.96 -12.84 -1.49
N MET A 20 -11.36 -13.89 -2.05
CA MET A 20 -9.94 -14.19 -1.91
C MET A 20 -9.06 -13.09 -2.50
N LEU A 21 -9.46 -12.45 -3.60
CA LEU A 21 -8.74 -11.29 -4.15
C LEU A 21 -8.78 -10.06 -3.23
N LEU A 22 -9.82 -9.94 -2.41
CA LEU A 22 -9.97 -8.85 -1.44
C LEU A 22 -9.23 -9.13 -0.12
N TYR A 23 -8.86 -10.38 0.17
CA TYR A 23 -8.12 -10.73 1.36
C TYR A 23 -6.62 -10.38 1.22
N LEU A 24 -6.11 -9.53 2.12
CA LEU A 24 -4.75 -8.99 2.05
C LEU A 24 -3.65 -10.07 1.90
N PRO A 25 -3.62 -11.15 2.71
CA PRO A 25 -2.64 -12.22 2.55
C PRO A 25 -2.69 -12.90 1.18
N THR A 26 -3.89 -13.15 0.66
CA THR A 26 -4.07 -13.81 -0.64
C THR A 26 -3.68 -12.89 -1.79
N ARG A 27 -3.92 -11.58 -1.68
CA ARG A 27 -3.47 -10.60 -2.68
C ARG A 27 -1.95 -10.54 -2.76
N GLU A 28 -1.25 -10.49 -1.63
CA GLU A 28 0.22 -10.50 -1.60
C GLU A 28 0.79 -11.82 -2.14
N PHE A 29 0.21 -12.96 -1.74
CA PHE A 29 0.57 -14.28 -2.28
C PHE A 29 0.37 -14.33 -3.80
N LEU A 30 -0.75 -13.83 -4.30
CA LEU A 30 -1.11 -13.88 -5.71
C LEU A 30 -0.20 -12.97 -6.56
N LYS A 31 0.16 -11.78 -6.04
CA LYS A 31 1.17 -10.90 -6.67
C LYS A 31 2.51 -11.63 -6.84
N VAL A 32 3.03 -12.24 -5.77
CA VAL A 32 4.30 -13.00 -5.81
C VAL A 32 4.21 -14.18 -6.78
N THR A 33 3.11 -14.92 -6.72
CA THR A 33 2.86 -16.09 -7.58
C THR A 33 2.78 -15.70 -9.05
N PHE A 34 2.11 -14.61 -9.42
CA PHE A 34 2.05 -14.17 -10.82
C PHE A 34 3.38 -13.59 -11.29
N MET A 35 4.03 -12.77 -10.46
CA MET A 35 5.29 -12.10 -10.82
C MET A 35 6.40 -13.10 -11.14
N LEU A 36 6.46 -14.22 -10.43
CA LEU A 36 7.47 -15.26 -10.63
C LEU A 36 6.96 -16.48 -11.41
N GLY A 37 5.68 -16.80 -11.30
CA GLY A 37 5.06 -17.93 -11.98
C GLY A 37 4.95 -17.72 -13.49
N ILE A 38 4.65 -16.50 -13.96
CA ILE A 38 4.62 -16.22 -15.41
C ILE A 38 6.01 -16.44 -16.03
N PRO A 39 7.10 -15.81 -15.56
CA PRO A 39 8.45 -16.10 -16.05
C PRO A 39 8.82 -17.58 -15.95
N LEU A 40 8.45 -18.26 -14.86
CA LEU A 40 8.73 -19.68 -14.67
C LEU A 40 8.05 -20.54 -15.75
N VAL A 41 6.77 -20.31 -16.04
CA VAL A 41 6.04 -21.04 -17.08
C VAL A 41 6.67 -20.80 -18.46
N PHE A 42 7.07 -19.56 -18.76
CA PHE A 42 7.78 -19.25 -20.00
C PHE A 42 9.14 -19.95 -20.08
N ALA A 43 9.92 -19.96 -18.98
CA ALA A 43 11.20 -20.65 -18.91
C ALA A 43 11.03 -22.16 -19.15
N LEU A 44 10.04 -22.79 -18.50
CA LEU A 44 9.73 -24.21 -18.66
C LEU A 44 9.22 -24.55 -20.07
N ALA A 45 8.35 -23.71 -20.65
CA ALA A 45 7.86 -23.87 -22.01
C ALA A 45 9.01 -23.76 -23.03
N PHE A 46 9.93 -22.81 -22.82
CA PHE A 46 11.13 -22.65 -23.63
C PHE A 46 12.09 -23.84 -23.48
N MET A 47 12.30 -24.34 -22.25
CA MET A 47 13.08 -25.56 -21.99
C MET A 47 12.53 -26.76 -22.76
N LYS A 48 11.20 -26.95 -22.79
CA LYS A 48 10.56 -28.05 -23.52
C LYS A 48 10.84 -28.00 -25.03
N LYS A 49 10.97 -26.79 -25.61
CA LYS A 49 11.21 -26.60 -27.05
C LYS A 49 12.70 -26.67 -27.41
N SER A 50 13.60 -26.28 -26.50
CA SER A 50 15.03 -26.32 -26.72
C SER A 50 15.59 -27.75 -26.70
N SER A 51 16.67 -28.00 -27.46
CA SER A 51 17.36 -29.30 -27.41
C SER A 51 17.93 -29.55 -26.01
N LYS A 52 17.77 -30.77 -25.50
CA LYS A 52 18.31 -31.17 -24.19
C LYS A 52 19.81 -30.88 -24.15
N TYR A 53 20.28 -30.32 -23.04
CA TYR A 53 21.69 -29.97 -22.80
C TYR A 53 22.29 -28.93 -23.75
N SER A 54 21.48 -28.23 -24.53
CA SER A 54 21.95 -27.04 -25.28
C SER A 54 22.27 -25.87 -24.34
N LEU A 55 23.09 -24.92 -24.80
CA LEU A 55 23.38 -23.69 -24.06
C LEU A 55 22.08 -22.96 -23.65
N SER A 56 21.12 -22.86 -24.58
CA SER A 56 19.81 -22.25 -24.34
C SER A 56 18.99 -22.99 -23.29
N TRP A 57 19.09 -24.33 -23.22
CA TRP A 57 18.45 -25.15 -22.19
C TRP A 57 19.05 -24.88 -20.81
N PHE A 58 20.37 -24.68 -20.72
CA PHE A 58 21.04 -24.34 -19.46
C PHE A 58 20.62 -22.96 -18.93
N PHE A 59 20.55 -21.94 -19.79
CA PHE A 59 20.05 -20.62 -19.40
C PHE A 59 18.60 -20.66 -18.90
N ALA A 60 17.75 -21.44 -19.58
CA ALA A 60 16.36 -21.57 -19.19
C ALA A 60 16.18 -22.36 -17.87
N LEU A 61 17.02 -23.37 -17.62
CA LEU A 61 17.10 -24.07 -16.34
C LEU A 61 17.54 -23.12 -15.22
N LEU A 62 18.58 -22.32 -15.45
CA LEU A 62 19.06 -21.33 -14.48
C LEU A 62 17.98 -20.30 -14.15
N LEU A 63 17.28 -19.80 -15.16
CA LEU A 63 16.16 -18.87 -14.98
C LEU A 63 15.03 -19.50 -14.16
N ALA A 64 14.68 -20.76 -14.44
CA ALA A 64 13.67 -21.49 -13.68
C ALA A 64 14.08 -21.69 -12.21
N LEU A 65 15.35 -22.04 -11.96
CA LEU A 65 15.89 -22.17 -10.60
C LEU A 65 15.90 -20.83 -9.86
N MET A 66 16.27 -19.73 -10.52
CA MET A 66 16.20 -18.40 -9.93
C MET A 66 14.76 -18.00 -9.61
N ALA A 67 13.80 -18.26 -10.51
CA ALA A 67 12.39 -17.98 -10.26
C ALA A 67 11.85 -18.79 -9.07
N LEU A 68 12.23 -20.07 -8.96
CA LEU A 68 11.83 -20.94 -7.85
C LEU A 68 12.46 -20.51 -6.51
N GLY A 69 13.76 -20.22 -6.51
CA GLY A 69 14.46 -19.73 -5.32
C GLY A 69 13.94 -18.38 -4.86
N GLY A 70 13.73 -17.44 -5.80
CA GLY A 70 13.10 -16.15 -5.53
C GLY A 70 11.68 -16.29 -4.99
N TYR A 71 10.92 -17.29 -5.47
CA TYR A 71 9.56 -17.56 -5.01
C TYR A 71 9.55 -18.02 -3.55
N LEU A 72 10.39 -18.99 -3.20
CA LEU A 72 10.53 -19.46 -1.82
C LEU A 72 11.02 -18.33 -0.88
N TYR A 73 11.98 -17.53 -1.35
CA TYR A 73 12.47 -16.38 -0.59
C TYR A 73 11.37 -15.34 -0.34
N MET A 74 10.61 -14.94 -1.38
CA MET A 74 9.50 -13.99 -1.22
C MET A 74 8.39 -14.54 -0.33
N LEU A 75 8.09 -15.85 -0.40
CA LEU A 75 7.13 -16.53 0.47
C LEU A 75 7.53 -16.45 1.93
N SER A 76 8.81 -16.64 2.25
CA SER A 76 9.30 -16.57 3.62
C SER A 76 9.13 -15.18 4.24
N GLY A 77 9.19 -14.12 3.42
CA GLY A 77 8.97 -12.74 3.84
C GLY A 77 7.50 -12.28 3.86
N LEU A 78 6.54 -13.12 3.42
CA LEU A 78 5.13 -12.72 3.37
C LEU A 78 4.56 -12.32 4.74
N PRO A 79 4.81 -13.06 5.85
CA PRO A 79 4.25 -12.69 7.16
C PRO A 79 4.67 -11.28 7.58
N GLN A 80 5.94 -10.94 7.38
CA GLN A 80 6.48 -9.62 7.67
C GLN A 80 5.84 -8.53 6.80
N ARG A 81 5.72 -8.75 5.49
CA ARG A 81 5.09 -7.77 4.57
C ARG A 81 3.63 -7.50 4.92
N ILE A 82 2.90 -8.54 5.31
CA ILE A 82 1.50 -8.42 5.75
C ILE A 82 1.43 -7.59 7.04
N ALA A 83 2.28 -7.88 8.02
CA ALA A 83 2.32 -7.14 9.28
C ALA A 83 2.65 -5.65 9.06
N VAL A 84 3.68 -5.35 8.26
CA VAL A 84 4.04 -3.96 7.92
C VAL A 84 2.87 -3.25 7.26
N HIS A 85 2.26 -3.87 6.24
CA HIS A 85 1.17 -3.23 5.51
C HIS A 85 -0.07 -2.98 6.39
N GLN A 86 -0.38 -3.90 7.30
CA GLN A 86 -1.47 -3.73 8.24
C GLN A 86 -1.21 -2.58 9.21
N ILE A 87 0.00 -2.49 9.77
CA ILE A 87 0.39 -1.41 10.68
C ILE A 87 0.37 -0.06 9.95
N GLU A 88 0.88 0.00 8.72
CA GLU A 88 0.81 1.22 7.89
C GLU A 88 -0.65 1.64 7.62
N MET A 89 -1.53 0.69 7.33
CA MET A 89 -2.94 0.97 7.10
C MET A 89 -3.60 1.53 8.36
N ASP A 90 -3.40 0.90 9.51
CA ASP A 90 -3.94 1.36 10.80
C ASP A 90 -3.44 2.76 11.15
N ALA A 91 -2.13 3.01 10.98
CA ALA A 91 -1.53 4.32 11.22
C ALA A 91 -2.09 5.40 10.28
N ASN A 92 -2.26 5.10 8.98
CA ASN A 92 -2.84 6.04 8.03
C ASN A 92 -4.32 6.37 8.33
N ILE A 93 -5.08 5.40 8.84
CA ILE A 93 -6.45 5.64 9.31
C ILE A 93 -6.43 6.62 10.48
N LEU A 94 -5.57 6.39 11.47
CA LEU A 94 -5.42 7.29 12.63
C LEU A 94 -5.02 8.71 12.20
N MET A 95 -4.12 8.85 11.22
CA MET A 95 -3.77 10.17 10.66
C MET A 95 -4.95 10.86 9.99
N THR A 96 -5.79 10.10 9.27
CA THR A 96 -7.01 10.63 8.63
C THR A 96 -8.05 11.07 9.67
N GLU A 97 -8.08 10.41 10.83
CA GLU A 97 -8.92 10.76 11.98
C GLU A 97 -8.36 11.93 12.81
N GLY A 98 -7.18 12.47 12.47
CA GLY A 98 -6.50 13.53 13.24
C GLY A 98 -5.80 13.03 14.51
N ARG A 99 -5.73 11.70 14.71
CA ARG A 99 -5.10 11.06 15.88
C ARG A 99 -3.61 10.82 15.63
N PHE A 100 -2.87 11.90 15.41
CA PHE A 100 -1.46 11.85 14.98
C PHE A 100 -0.52 11.19 16.00
N ASP A 101 -0.74 11.41 17.30
CA ASP A 101 0.10 10.83 18.35
C ASP A 101 -0.06 9.29 18.40
N GLU A 102 -1.28 8.80 18.24
CA GLU A 102 -1.57 7.37 18.13
C GLU A 102 -1.04 6.78 16.82
N ALA A 103 -1.11 7.52 15.71
CA ALA A 103 -0.50 7.09 14.46
C ALA A 103 1.01 6.92 14.59
N ARG A 104 1.68 7.83 15.31
CA ARG A 104 3.11 7.74 15.61
C ARG A 104 3.42 6.52 16.48
N GLU A 105 2.64 6.29 17.53
CA GLU A 105 2.77 5.08 18.36
C GLU A 105 2.56 3.82 17.51
N LYS A 106 1.60 3.84 16.58
CA LYS A 106 1.32 2.70 15.71
C LYS A 106 2.49 2.41 14.77
N PHE A 107 3.13 3.43 14.22
CA PHE A 107 4.36 3.26 13.44
C PHE A 107 5.54 2.71 14.25
N SER A 108 5.61 2.92 15.58
CA SER A 108 6.66 2.30 16.41
C SER A 108 6.63 0.77 16.39
N GLN A 109 5.47 0.17 16.11
CA GLN A 109 5.34 -1.27 15.92
C GLN A 109 6.05 -1.79 14.66
N LEU A 110 6.53 -0.89 13.78
CA LEU A 110 7.39 -1.22 12.63
C LEU A 110 8.88 -1.32 12.97
N GLU A 111 9.32 -0.96 14.18
CA GLU A 111 10.71 -1.11 14.64
C GLU A 111 11.33 -2.48 14.36
N PRO A 112 10.66 -3.63 14.60
CA PRO A 112 11.26 -4.93 14.30
C PRO A 112 11.33 -5.24 12.79
N TYR A 113 10.65 -4.46 11.94
CA TYR A 113 10.52 -4.74 10.51
C TYR A 113 11.25 -3.73 9.61
N LEU A 114 11.57 -2.53 10.11
CA LEU A 114 12.17 -1.44 9.36
C LEU A 114 13.51 -1.02 9.97
N SER A 115 14.39 -0.47 9.13
CA SER A 115 15.58 0.24 9.62
C SER A 115 15.16 1.53 10.35
N PRO A 116 16.00 2.03 11.30
CA PRO A 116 15.73 3.29 11.99
C PRO A 116 15.52 4.48 11.04
N GLU A 117 16.24 4.50 9.92
CA GLU A 117 16.09 5.52 8.87
C GLU A 117 14.70 5.49 8.24
N ASN A 118 14.24 4.30 7.81
CA ASN A 118 12.92 4.13 7.21
C ASN A 118 11.78 4.40 8.19
N LEU A 119 11.98 4.08 9.47
CA LEU A 119 11.03 4.38 10.53
C LEU A 119 10.94 5.89 10.78
N ASN A 120 12.08 6.58 10.80
CA ASN A 120 12.11 8.04 10.96
C ASN A 120 11.40 8.77 9.81
N VAL A 121 11.44 8.22 8.59
CA VAL A 121 10.63 8.72 7.47
C VAL A 121 9.13 8.63 7.75
N LYS A 122 8.68 7.56 8.43
CA LYS A 122 7.26 7.44 8.83
C LYS A 122 6.89 8.45 9.90
N TYR A 123 7.76 8.66 10.88
CA TYR A 123 7.54 9.67 11.92
C TYR A 123 7.52 11.09 11.36
N SER A 124 8.45 11.43 10.47
CA SER A 124 8.46 12.76 9.84
C SER A 124 7.23 12.99 8.96
N GLN A 125 6.69 11.94 8.34
CA GLN A 125 5.42 12.01 7.62
C GLN A 125 4.26 12.34 8.57
N VAL A 126 4.17 11.69 9.73
CA VAL A 126 3.15 12.01 10.74
C VAL A 126 3.27 13.46 11.22
N ASP A 127 4.49 13.89 11.54
CA ASP A 127 4.76 15.24 12.05
C ASP A 127 4.37 16.30 11.01
N LYS A 128 4.71 16.08 9.74
CA LYS A 128 4.32 16.96 8.63
C LYS A 128 2.81 17.07 8.49
N GLU A 129 2.08 15.96 8.60
CA GLU A 129 0.62 15.94 8.49
C GLU A 129 -0.05 16.59 9.70
N LYS A 130 0.52 16.41 10.90
CA LYS A 130 0.08 17.09 12.12
C LYS A 130 0.22 18.61 11.99
N GLU A 131 1.38 19.08 11.55
CA GLU A 131 1.62 20.51 11.31
C GLU A 131 0.66 21.09 10.25
N ALA A 132 0.40 20.34 9.18
CA ALA A 132 -0.53 20.75 8.13
C ALA A 132 -1.97 20.86 8.66
N ALA A 133 -2.41 19.90 9.49
CA ALA A 133 -3.72 19.94 10.14
C ALA A 133 -3.85 21.12 11.11
N LEU A 134 -2.82 21.38 11.93
CA LEU A 134 -2.80 22.53 12.84
C LEU A 134 -2.94 23.86 12.10
N LYS A 135 -2.24 24.03 10.97
CA LYS A 135 -2.40 25.23 10.12
C LYS A 135 -3.83 25.43 9.62
N VAL A 136 -4.53 24.35 9.28
CA VAL A 136 -5.94 24.41 8.84
C VAL A 136 -6.85 24.79 10.01
N GLU A 137 -6.59 24.25 11.20
CA GLU A 137 -7.34 24.56 12.42
C GLU A 137 -7.14 26.01 12.86
N GLU A 138 -5.89 26.47 12.97
CA GLU A 138 -5.55 27.86 13.26
C GLU A 138 -6.16 28.83 12.23
N ALA A 139 -6.17 28.46 10.95
CA ALA A 139 -6.79 29.28 9.92
C ALA A 139 -8.30 29.38 10.12
N ARG A 140 -8.96 28.30 10.54
CA ARG A 140 -10.39 28.31 10.87
C ARG A 140 -10.68 29.24 12.03
N GLU A 141 -9.89 29.19 13.10
CA GLU A 141 -10.02 30.10 14.24
C GLU A 141 -9.83 31.57 13.82
N LEU A 142 -8.85 31.85 12.95
CA LEU A 142 -8.62 33.19 12.41
C LEU A 142 -9.79 33.68 11.55
N MET A 143 -10.45 32.78 10.81
CA MET A 143 -11.67 33.10 10.05
C MET A 143 -12.83 33.47 10.98
N GLU A 144 -13.03 32.72 12.07
CA GLU A 144 -14.05 33.00 13.08
C GLU A 144 -13.78 34.32 13.81
N ALA A 145 -12.50 34.64 14.05
CA ALA A 145 -12.06 35.92 14.60
C ALA A 145 -12.09 37.09 13.59
N GLY A 146 -12.53 36.86 12.35
CA GLY A 146 -12.63 37.88 11.30
C GLY A 146 -11.30 38.28 10.64
N LYS A 147 -10.18 37.62 10.97
CA LYS A 147 -8.83 37.90 10.45
C LYS A 147 -8.57 37.15 9.14
N LYS A 148 -9.37 37.46 8.11
CA LYS A 148 -9.41 36.74 6.83
C LYS A 148 -8.07 36.70 6.08
N ASP A 149 -7.28 37.78 6.12
CA ASP A 149 -5.99 37.84 5.42
C ASP A 149 -4.94 36.91 6.05
N GLN A 150 -4.92 36.81 7.38
CA GLN A 150 -4.02 35.90 8.11
C GLN A 150 -4.43 34.45 7.90
N ALA A 151 -5.74 34.17 7.96
CA ALA A 151 -6.26 32.83 7.66
C ALA A 151 -5.87 32.39 6.24
N ARG A 152 -5.99 33.28 5.26
CA ARG A 152 -5.61 32.99 3.87
C ARG A 152 -4.12 32.65 3.73
N GLN A 153 -3.23 33.46 4.31
CA GLN A 153 -1.79 33.20 4.28
C GLN A 153 -1.45 31.84 4.88
N LEU A 154 -2.12 31.48 5.99
CA LEU A 154 -1.87 30.22 6.67
C LEU A 154 -2.33 29.02 5.84
N LEU A 155 -3.51 29.10 5.21
CA LEU A 155 -4.03 28.07 4.30
C LEU A 155 -3.19 27.91 3.03
N GLU A 156 -2.63 28.99 2.49
CA GLU A 156 -1.70 28.94 1.34
C GLU A 156 -0.35 28.30 1.71
N SER A 157 0.00 28.26 3.00
CA SER A 157 1.23 27.63 3.51
C SER A 157 1.12 26.13 3.81
N VAL A 158 -0.07 25.55 3.62
CA VAL A 158 -0.30 24.10 3.79
C VAL A 158 0.40 23.35 2.65
N PRO A 159 1.21 22.31 2.94
CA PRO A 159 1.88 21.54 1.90
C PRO A 159 0.89 20.91 0.92
N SER A 160 1.16 21.02 -0.40
CA SER A 160 0.26 20.54 -1.44
C SER A 160 0.07 19.01 -1.46
N ASP A 161 1.03 18.28 -0.88
CA ASP A 161 1.02 16.83 -0.75
C ASP A 161 0.43 16.33 0.57
N SER A 162 -0.01 17.22 1.46
CA SER A 162 -0.66 16.86 2.72
C SER A 162 -2.11 16.41 2.54
N MET A 163 -2.57 15.51 3.41
CA MET A 163 -3.99 15.14 3.53
C MET A 163 -4.89 16.36 3.81
N ALA A 164 -4.40 17.32 4.60
CA ALA A 164 -5.12 18.53 4.98
C ALA A 164 -5.32 19.53 3.82
N GLN A 165 -4.59 19.37 2.71
CA GLN A 165 -4.65 20.31 1.58
C GLN A 165 -6.05 20.40 0.95
N ARG A 166 -6.80 19.29 0.92
CA ARG A 166 -8.17 19.29 0.38
C ARG A 166 -9.09 20.17 1.21
N GLU A 167 -8.92 20.18 2.53
CA GLU A 167 -9.66 21.04 3.43
C GLU A 167 -9.19 22.49 3.30
N ALA A 168 -7.88 22.71 3.25
CA ALA A 168 -7.31 24.04 3.07
C ALA A 168 -7.83 24.72 1.80
N ALA A 169 -7.86 23.98 0.67
CA ALA A 169 -8.39 24.46 -0.60
C ALA A 169 -9.89 24.81 -0.54
N ARG A 170 -10.68 24.05 0.24
CA ARG A 170 -12.11 24.36 0.45
C ARG A 170 -12.29 25.65 1.24
N LEU A 171 -11.52 25.85 2.32
CA LEU A 171 -11.58 27.06 3.13
C LEU A 171 -11.11 28.30 2.33
N LEU A 172 -10.06 28.17 1.52
CA LEU A 172 -9.61 29.23 0.62
C LEU A 172 -10.68 29.65 -0.38
N LYS A 173 -11.48 28.71 -0.89
CA LYS A 173 -12.59 29.02 -1.79
C LYS A 173 -13.66 29.84 -1.07
N ASN A 174 -14.03 29.45 0.15
CA ASN A 174 -15.05 30.16 0.94
C ASN A 174 -14.63 31.58 1.35
N LEU A 175 -13.33 31.87 1.40
CA LEU A 175 -12.81 33.22 1.65
C LEU A 175 -12.88 34.15 0.43
N ARG A 176 -13.06 33.59 -0.77
CA ARG A 176 -13.08 34.32 -2.05
C ARG A 176 -14.50 34.70 -2.48
N GLU A 177 -15.50 34.01 -1.96
CA GLU A 177 -16.95 34.28 -2.12
C GLU A 177 -17.44 35.26 -1.04
#